data_AF-A0A177ELR0-F1
#
_entry.id   AF-A0A177ELR0-F1
#
_cell.length_a   1.000
_cell.length_b   1.000
_cell.length_c   1.000
_cell.angle_alpha   90.00
_cell.angle_beta   90.00
_cell.angle_gamma   90.00
#
_symmetry.space_group_name_H-M   'P 1'
#
loop_
_entity.id
_entity.type
_entity.pdbx_description
1 polymer ?
#
loop_
_entity_poly.entity_id
_entity_poly.type
_entity_poly.pdbx_seq_one_letter_code
_entity_poly.pdbx_strand_id
1 'polypeptide(L)'
;MVSLKLLFGLGATMAGVIYWSFLLMKNSGNLLPRTEHTDPTIAFLKKISLEVETSRLFWNKQLMKQQHIFINLTVKHIGLEDIPEQLEPGIELEGVFLIGESGSDSLSNGTEKKICKILRALKGVPVKILSIKNCNNEEQTFSIPCERTPLSISTIVSLECISPAFLEWFGAALDFGKCLPGLDLEIFDCGIESVKCLNGLGFKSLSTLCLRKMEKLKSLDCPALIEACNNNLLTLWSLSNPLEIPETVALAIAEKKWKEINIDLMIWNTICQMVKREISVSKELFLNVTSLKELGADASQWKTGDIGAKSVEIYDSTEETLLRKEFVELAMQWVYENVETVVKVHILPLLIHKQTDPELEIKRLEDILPEIASLPNLVVLKINQRVRVSS
;
A
#
# COMPACT_ATOMS: atom_id res chain seq x y z
N MET A 1 -36.79 55.63 -35.52
CA MET A 1 -35.40 55.11 -35.49
C MET A 1 -35.09 54.65 -34.07
N VAL A 2 -35.34 53.38 -33.75
CA VAL A 2 -34.86 52.76 -32.50
C VAL A 2 -33.36 52.51 -32.69
N SER A 3 -32.56 52.99 -31.74
CA SER A 3 -31.11 53.09 -31.83
C SER A 3 -30.44 51.71 -31.88
N LEU A 4 -29.64 51.47 -32.91
CA LEU A 4 -28.79 50.27 -33.09
C LEU A 4 -27.89 49.98 -31.87
N LYS A 5 -27.59 51.00 -31.04
CA LYS A 5 -26.84 50.85 -29.79
C LYS A 5 -27.59 50.04 -28.72
N LEU A 6 -28.92 50.01 -28.75
CA LEU A 6 -29.75 49.26 -27.80
C LEU A 6 -29.73 47.76 -28.11
N LEU A 7 -29.62 47.39 -29.40
CA LEU A 7 -29.46 46.00 -29.85
C LEU A 7 -28.07 45.43 -29.51
N PHE A 8 -27.00 46.23 -29.63
CA PHE A 8 -25.65 45.78 -29.23
C PHE A 8 -25.51 45.63 -27.70
N GLY A 9 -26.18 46.48 -26.91
CA GLY A 9 -26.23 46.33 -25.45
C GLY A 9 -26.96 45.06 -24.99
N LEU A 10 -28.08 44.71 -25.64
CA LEU A 10 -28.84 43.47 -25.37
C LEU A 10 -28.08 42.20 -25.81
N GLY A 11 -27.32 42.26 -26.90
CA GLY A 11 -26.49 41.14 -27.35
C GLY A 11 -25.35 40.81 -26.39
N ALA A 12 -24.68 41.83 -25.83
CA ALA A 12 -23.60 41.63 -24.85
C ALA A 12 -24.13 41.10 -23.51
N THR A 13 -25.32 41.52 -23.08
CA THR A 13 -25.96 40.99 -21.86
C THR A 13 -26.45 39.57 -22.04
N MET A 14 -27.03 39.23 -23.21
CA MET A 14 -27.42 37.84 -23.50
C MET A 14 -26.22 36.89 -23.64
N ALA A 15 -25.15 37.29 -24.32
CA ALA A 15 -23.93 36.47 -24.42
C ALA A 15 -23.29 36.25 -23.05
N GLY A 16 -23.28 37.28 -22.19
CA GLY A 16 -22.87 37.17 -20.80
C GLY A 16 -23.73 36.19 -19.99
N VAL A 17 -25.06 36.27 -20.11
CA VAL A 17 -26.00 35.36 -19.42
C VAL A 17 -25.84 33.91 -19.90
N ILE A 18 -25.66 33.68 -21.21
CA ILE A 18 -25.45 32.34 -21.77
C ILE A 18 -24.11 31.77 -21.33
N TYR A 19 -23.03 32.56 -21.35
CA TYR A 19 -21.71 32.13 -20.89
C TYR A 19 -21.70 31.80 -19.39
N TRP A 20 -22.32 32.65 -18.56
CA TRP A 20 -22.51 32.36 -17.14
C TRP A 20 -23.38 31.13 -16.90
N SER A 21 -24.45 30.94 -17.68
CA SER A 21 -25.29 29.73 -17.59
C SER A 21 -24.52 28.48 -17.99
N PHE A 22 -23.64 28.57 -19.00
CA PHE A 22 -22.79 27.45 -19.43
C PHE A 22 -21.72 27.11 -18.38
N LEU A 23 -21.08 28.11 -17.77
CA LEU A 23 -20.16 27.90 -16.63
C LEU A 23 -20.88 27.30 -15.42
N LEU A 24 -22.09 27.78 -15.12
CA LEU A 24 -22.94 27.23 -14.07
C LEU A 24 -23.33 25.77 -14.35
N MET A 25 -23.67 25.43 -15.60
CA MET A 25 -23.99 24.05 -16.01
C MET A 25 -22.76 23.14 -16.04
N LYS A 26 -21.60 23.65 -16.45
CA LYS A 26 -20.34 22.89 -16.45
C LYS A 26 -19.91 22.54 -15.02
N ASN A 27 -20.17 23.43 -14.07
CA ASN A 27 -19.83 23.22 -12.67
C ASN A 27 -20.96 22.57 -11.85
N SER A 28 -22.21 22.57 -12.32
CA SER A 28 -23.34 22.00 -11.57
C SER A 28 -23.25 20.48 -11.40
N GLY A 29 -22.59 19.77 -12.32
CA GLY A 29 -22.34 18.32 -12.18
C GLY A 29 -21.41 17.97 -11.01
N ASN A 30 -20.68 18.95 -10.49
CA ASN A 30 -19.72 18.77 -9.40
C ASN A 30 -20.20 19.35 -8.07
N LEU A 31 -21.47 19.75 -7.95
CA LEU A 31 -22.03 20.24 -6.69
C LEU A 31 -22.94 19.19 -6.07
N LEU A 32 -22.78 18.97 -4.77
CA LEU A 32 -23.69 18.12 -4.01
C LEU A 32 -24.96 18.90 -3.66
N PRO A 33 -26.15 18.26 -3.77
CA PRO A 33 -27.36 18.82 -3.19
C PRO A 33 -27.14 19.01 -1.70
N ARG A 34 -27.59 20.14 -1.16
CA ARG A 34 -27.48 20.39 0.27
C ARG A 34 -28.44 19.46 1.03
N THR A 35 -27.92 18.73 2.01
CA THR A 35 -28.69 17.86 2.90
C THR A 35 -28.50 18.28 4.36
N GLU A 36 -29.10 17.55 5.30
CA GLU A 36 -28.87 17.75 6.73
C GLU A 36 -27.42 17.45 7.17
N HIS A 37 -26.65 16.73 6.35
CA HIS A 37 -25.25 16.39 6.62
C HIS A 37 -24.26 17.48 6.17
N THR A 38 -24.71 18.47 5.39
CA THR A 38 -23.80 19.43 4.74
C THR A 38 -23.11 20.32 5.77
N ASP A 39 -23.88 20.94 6.66
CA ASP A 39 -23.31 21.82 7.69
C ASP A 39 -22.49 21.08 8.74
N PRO A 40 -22.93 19.92 9.29
CA PRO A 40 -22.08 19.10 10.16
C PRO A 40 -20.76 18.70 9.51
N THR A 41 -20.77 18.33 8.22
CA THR A 41 -19.56 18.00 7.45
C THR A 41 -18.63 19.21 7.35
N ILE A 42 -19.15 20.37 6.96
CA ILE A 42 -18.38 21.62 6.88
C ILE A 42 -17.80 22.00 8.25
N ALA A 43 -18.60 21.88 9.31
CA ALA A 43 -18.20 22.23 10.67
C ALA A 43 -17.09 21.31 11.18
N PHE A 44 -17.25 19.99 10.98
CA PHE A 44 -16.24 19.00 11.33
C PHE A 44 -14.92 19.24 10.60
N LEU A 45 -14.96 19.40 9.27
CA LEU A 45 -13.76 19.63 8.46
C LEU A 45 -13.07 20.96 8.80
N LYS A 46 -13.86 22.02 9.05
CA LYS A 46 -13.31 23.29 9.54
C LYS A 46 -12.64 23.15 10.90
N LYS A 47 -13.19 22.34 11.81
CA LYS A 47 -12.66 22.13 13.16
C LYS A 47 -11.29 21.45 13.14
N ILE A 48 -11.03 20.59 12.17
CA ILE A 48 -9.71 19.98 11.93
C ILE A 48 -8.83 20.82 11.01
N SER A 49 -9.14 22.11 10.86
CA SER A 49 -8.39 23.08 10.05
C SER A 49 -8.32 22.76 8.56
N LEU A 50 -9.32 22.07 8.02
CA LEU A 50 -9.45 21.81 6.59
C LEU A 50 -10.51 22.72 5.98
N GLU A 51 -10.12 23.44 4.93
CA GLU A 51 -11.05 24.20 4.12
C GLU A 51 -11.63 23.29 3.03
N VAL A 52 -12.96 23.11 3.05
CA VAL A 52 -13.66 22.42 1.98
C VAL A 52 -13.98 23.36 0.84
N GLU A 53 -13.82 22.85 -0.38
CA GLU A 53 -14.25 23.55 -1.57
C GLU A 53 -15.78 23.66 -1.57
N THR A 54 -16.26 24.89 -1.56
CA THR A 54 -17.68 25.19 -1.53
C THR A 54 -18.05 26.21 -2.59
N SER A 55 -19.24 26.07 -3.17
CA SER A 55 -19.82 27.07 -4.06
C SER A 55 -20.98 27.78 -3.36
N ARG A 56 -21.13 29.07 -3.65
CA ARG A 56 -22.29 29.86 -3.24
C ARG A 56 -23.18 30.05 -4.46
N LEU A 57 -24.13 29.16 -4.64
CA LEU A 57 -25.20 29.34 -5.60
C LEU A 57 -26.46 29.78 -4.85
N PHE A 58 -27.03 30.92 -5.28
CA PHE A 58 -28.34 31.40 -4.81
C PHE A 58 -28.49 31.36 -3.27
N TRP A 59 -27.53 31.96 -2.57
CA TRP A 59 -27.49 32.12 -1.10
C TRP A 59 -27.16 30.88 -0.27
N ASN A 60 -27.12 29.68 -0.89
CA ASN A 60 -26.81 28.45 -0.18
C ASN A 60 -25.36 28.04 -0.41
N LYS A 61 -24.67 27.69 0.69
CA LYS A 61 -23.34 27.08 0.65
C LYS A 61 -23.50 25.60 0.32
N GLN A 62 -22.98 25.17 -0.83
CA GLN A 62 -22.97 23.77 -1.27
C GLN A 62 -21.53 23.25 -1.30
N LEU A 63 -21.37 21.95 -1.04
CA LEU A 63 -20.09 21.26 -1.15
C LEU A 63 -19.82 20.91 -2.61
N MET A 64 -18.57 21.09 -3.04
CA MET A 64 -18.10 20.42 -4.25
C MET A 64 -18.06 18.91 -3.99
N LYS A 65 -18.45 18.12 -4.98
CA LYS A 65 -18.48 16.66 -4.92
C LYS A 65 -17.07 16.10 -4.73
N GLN A 66 -16.13 16.54 -5.55
CA GLN A 66 -14.73 16.13 -5.49
C GLN A 66 -13.96 17.07 -4.58
N GLN A 67 -13.28 16.51 -3.59
CA GLN A 67 -12.41 17.25 -2.68
C GLN A 67 -10.99 16.69 -2.80
N HIS A 68 -10.07 17.50 -3.32
CA HIS A 68 -8.64 17.16 -3.40
C HIS A 68 -7.93 17.38 -2.05
N ILE A 69 -8.60 16.98 -0.96
CA ILE A 69 -8.13 17.17 0.41
C ILE A 69 -7.74 15.85 1.04
N PHE A 70 -6.69 15.91 1.85
CA PHE A 70 -6.27 14.81 2.71
C PHE A 70 -6.69 15.12 4.14
N ILE A 71 -7.60 14.31 4.66
CA ILE A 71 -8.07 14.42 6.04
C ILE A 71 -7.07 13.73 6.96
N ASN A 72 -6.31 14.50 7.74
CA ASN A 72 -5.37 13.98 8.73
C ASN A 72 -5.95 14.14 10.14
N LEU A 73 -6.35 13.04 10.77
CA LEU A 73 -7.03 13.02 12.07
C LEU A 73 -6.16 12.36 13.11
N THR A 74 -5.61 13.15 14.03
CA THR A 74 -5.05 12.60 15.26
C THR A 74 -6.16 12.44 16.29
N VAL A 75 -6.52 11.20 16.61
CA VAL A 75 -7.73 10.85 17.39
C VAL A 75 -7.75 11.53 18.77
N LYS A 76 -6.57 11.78 19.35
CA LYS A 76 -6.42 12.50 20.63
C LYS A 76 -6.94 13.94 20.62
N HIS A 77 -6.97 14.58 19.46
CA HIS A 77 -7.32 16.00 19.30
C HIS A 77 -8.79 16.25 18.93
N ILE A 78 -9.59 15.18 18.86
CA ILE A 78 -10.98 15.25 18.39
C ILE A 78 -11.89 14.71 19.49
N GLY A 79 -12.89 15.49 19.91
CA GLY A 79 -13.95 15.03 20.81
C GLY A 79 -14.86 14.03 20.11
N LEU A 80 -15.47 13.11 20.87
CA LEU A 80 -16.39 12.12 20.28
C LEU A 80 -17.65 12.80 19.70
N GLU A 81 -18.08 13.87 20.35
CA GLU A 81 -19.17 14.77 19.99
C GLU A 81 -18.90 15.60 18.73
N ASP A 82 -17.62 15.77 18.37
CA ASP A 82 -17.21 16.56 17.20
C ASP A 82 -17.34 15.77 15.89
N ILE A 83 -17.29 14.45 15.99
CA ILE A 83 -17.41 13.57 14.84
C ILE A 83 -18.92 13.47 14.52
N PRO A 84 -19.35 13.87 13.32
CA PRO A 84 -20.75 13.76 12.94
C PRO A 84 -21.15 12.29 12.79
N GLU A 85 -22.45 11.99 12.86
CA GLU A 85 -22.94 10.62 12.63
C GLU A 85 -22.71 10.16 11.18
N GLN A 86 -22.75 11.11 10.23
CA GLN A 86 -22.49 10.89 8.83
C GLN A 86 -21.90 12.15 8.19
N LEU A 87 -20.92 11.97 7.30
CA LEU A 87 -20.49 13.04 6.38
C LEU A 87 -21.47 13.14 5.20
N GLU A 88 -21.39 14.24 4.45
CA GLU A 88 -22.23 14.48 3.28
C GLU A 88 -22.14 13.31 2.29
N PRO A 89 -23.24 12.57 2.04
CA PRO A 89 -23.20 11.44 1.11
C PRO A 89 -22.78 11.85 -0.29
N GLY A 90 -21.91 11.06 -0.91
CA GLY A 90 -21.41 11.31 -2.26
C GLY A 90 -20.26 12.33 -2.36
N ILE A 91 -19.81 12.94 -1.25
CA ILE A 91 -18.52 13.64 -1.22
C ILE A 91 -17.39 12.64 -1.47
N GLU A 92 -16.49 12.96 -2.39
CA GLU A 92 -15.35 12.14 -2.78
C GLU A 92 -14.09 12.74 -2.17
N LEU A 93 -13.36 11.94 -1.39
CA LEU A 93 -12.16 12.38 -0.67
C LEU A 93 -10.91 11.73 -1.26
N GLU A 94 -9.85 12.53 -1.42
CA GLU A 94 -8.54 12.04 -1.88
C GLU A 94 -7.88 11.11 -0.84
N GLY A 95 -8.03 11.40 0.46
CA GLY A 95 -7.59 10.45 1.47
C GLY A 95 -7.97 10.80 2.90
N VAL A 96 -8.01 9.76 3.73
CA VAL A 96 -8.26 9.85 5.17
C VAL A 96 -7.15 9.10 5.90
N PHE A 97 -6.41 9.82 6.74
CA PHE A 97 -5.33 9.31 7.58
C PHE A 97 -5.77 9.43 9.04
N LEU A 98 -5.96 8.29 9.70
CA LEU A 98 -6.31 8.21 11.11
C LEU A 98 -5.04 7.86 11.90
N ILE A 99 -4.65 8.73 12.81
CA ILE A 99 -3.47 8.53 13.66
C ILE A 99 -3.99 8.33 15.08
N GLY A 100 -3.79 7.12 15.61
CA GLY A 100 -4.09 6.77 16.99
C GLY A 100 -3.14 7.42 18.00
N GLU A 101 -3.24 6.97 19.24
CA GLU A 101 -2.35 7.38 20.32
C GLU A 101 -1.24 6.33 20.48
N SER A 102 0.01 6.72 20.24
CA SER A 102 1.18 5.91 20.54
C SER A 102 1.71 6.24 21.94
N GLY A 103 1.83 5.26 22.83
CA GLY A 103 2.54 5.41 24.11
C GLY A 103 1.81 4.88 25.33
N SER A 104 2.54 4.81 26.45
CA SER A 104 2.07 4.33 27.76
C SER A 104 1.25 5.36 28.55
N ASP A 105 1.06 6.56 28.00
CA ASP A 105 0.16 7.55 28.60
C ASP A 105 -1.24 6.95 28.56
N SER A 106 -1.70 6.50 29.74
CA SER A 106 -2.98 5.82 29.97
C SER A 106 -4.01 6.30 28.97
N LEU A 107 -4.29 5.47 27.97
CA LEU A 107 -5.06 5.87 26.81
C LEU A 107 -6.35 6.55 27.25
N SER A 108 -6.67 7.66 26.59
CA SER A 108 -7.94 8.30 26.83
C SER A 108 -9.03 7.27 26.50
N ASN A 109 -9.87 6.95 27.50
CA ASN A 109 -11.01 6.05 27.32
C ASN A 109 -11.83 6.53 26.12
N GLY A 110 -11.72 5.88 24.96
CA GLY A 110 -12.53 6.19 23.79
C GLY A 110 -11.84 6.29 22.42
N THR A 111 -10.52 6.07 22.28
CA THR A 111 -9.86 6.07 20.95
C THR A 111 -10.56 5.17 19.93
N GLU A 112 -10.91 3.94 20.33
CA GLU A 112 -11.70 3.03 19.50
C GLU A 112 -13.04 3.65 19.09
N LYS A 113 -13.78 4.20 20.05
CA LYS A 113 -15.12 4.76 19.80
C LYS A 113 -15.05 5.90 18.79
N LYS A 114 -14.01 6.73 18.87
CA LYS A 114 -13.76 7.81 17.92
C LYS A 114 -13.42 7.26 16.53
N ILE A 115 -12.48 6.31 16.41
CA ILE A 115 -12.14 5.67 15.12
C ILE A 115 -13.37 5.01 14.51
N CYS A 116 -14.12 4.23 15.30
CA CYS A 116 -15.35 3.59 14.87
C CYS A 116 -16.37 4.62 14.36
N LYS A 117 -16.56 5.72 15.10
CA LYS A 117 -17.49 6.80 14.71
C LYS A 117 -17.04 7.49 13.42
N ILE A 118 -15.74 7.75 13.26
CA ILE A 118 -15.17 8.33 12.02
C ILE A 118 -15.42 7.39 10.84
N LEU A 119 -15.09 6.10 10.97
CA LEU A 119 -15.28 5.12 9.91
C LEU A 119 -16.77 4.94 9.55
N ARG A 120 -17.67 4.99 10.54
CA ARG A 120 -19.12 5.03 10.29
C ARG A 120 -19.55 6.30 9.57
N ALA A 121 -18.98 7.46 9.92
CA ALA A 121 -19.29 8.71 9.25
C ALA A 121 -18.90 8.72 7.77
N LEU A 122 -17.91 7.89 7.38
CA LEU A 122 -17.51 7.66 5.99
C LEU A 122 -18.43 6.71 5.21
N LYS A 123 -19.51 6.19 5.81
CA LYS A 123 -20.47 5.33 5.11
C LYS A 123 -21.12 6.10 3.95
N GLY A 124 -20.91 5.60 2.73
CA GLY A 124 -21.41 6.24 1.50
C GLY A 124 -20.56 7.40 0.98
N VAL A 125 -19.36 7.58 1.54
CA VAL A 125 -18.35 8.54 1.08
C VAL A 125 -17.26 7.76 0.34
N PRO A 126 -17.11 7.94 -0.98
CA PRO A 126 -15.96 7.40 -1.68
C PRO A 126 -14.65 8.02 -1.18
N VAL A 127 -13.70 7.17 -0.78
CA VAL A 127 -12.37 7.59 -0.33
C VAL A 127 -11.33 6.88 -1.17
N LYS A 128 -10.34 7.61 -1.68
CA LYS A 128 -9.29 6.98 -2.49
C LYS A 128 -8.25 6.24 -1.65
N ILE A 129 -7.78 6.86 -0.58
CA ILE A 129 -6.78 6.30 0.33
C ILE A 129 -7.33 6.31 1.77
N LEU A 130 -7.38 5.15 2.41
CA LEU A 130 -7.62 5.02 3.84
C LEU A 130 -6.34 4.51 4.50
N SER A 131 -5.79 5.29 5.43
CA SER A 131 -4.62 4.89 6.22
C SER A 131 -4.93 5.01 7.70
N ILE A 132 -4.61 3.97 8.47
CA ILE A 132 -4.75 3.97 9.93
C ILE A 132 -3.38 3.63 10.53
N LYS A 133 -2.92 4.47 11.44
CA LYS A 133 -1.58 4.37 12.04
C LYS A 133 -1.64 4.41 13.56
N ASN A 134 -0.65 3.80 14.22
CA ASN A 134 -0.37 3.95 15.64
C ASN A 134 -1.57 3.61 16.54
N CYS A 135 -2.21 2.46 16.28
CA CYS A 135 -3.28 1.90 17.12
C CYS A 135 -2.79 0.59 17.76
N ASN A 136 -1.63 0.64 18.41
CA ASN A 136 -0.91 -0.53 18.95
C ASN A 136 -1.07 -0.74 20.46
N ASN A 137 -2.17 -0.30 21.06
CA ASN A 137 -2.42 -0.63 22.47
C ASN A 137 -2.81 -2.10 22.62
N GLU A 138 -1.99 -2.86 23.34
CA GLU A 138 -2.20 -4.27 23.66
C GLU A 138 -3.25 -4.47 24.78
N GLU A 139 -3.43 -3.48 25.67
CA GLU A 139 -4.39 -3.57 26.79
C GLU A 139 -5.83 -3.19 26.37
N GLN A 140 -5.99 -2.62 25.17
CA GLN A 140 -7.29 -2.16 24.72
C GLN A 140 -8.15 -3.34 24.27
N THR A 141 -9.31 -3.46 24.89
CA THR A 141 -10.39 -4.33 24.38
C THR A 141 -11.24 -3.55 23.40
N PHE A 142 -11.59 -4.21 22.29
CA PHE A 142 -12.41 -3.62 21.25
C PHE A 142 -13.78 -4.30 21.22
N SER A 143 -14.83 -3.49 21.26
CA SER A 143 -16.21 -3.95 21.12
C SER A 143 -16.54 -4.18 19.64
N ILE A 144 -16.83 -5.43 19.27
CA ILE A 144 -17.23 -5.76 17.90
C ILE A 144 -18.64 -5.20 17.65
N PRO A 145 -18.83 -4.34 16.63
CA PRO A 145 -20.15 -3.85 16.27
C PRO A 145 -21.10 -4.98 15.85
N CYS A 146 -22.40 -4.85 16.13
CA CYS A 146 -23.41 -5.81 15.66
C CYS A 146 -23.54 -5.83 14.13
N GLU A 147 -23.23 -4.72 13.46
CA GLU A 147 -23.30 -4.57 12.01
C GLU A 147 -21.98 -4.08 11.44
N ARG A 148 -21.56 -4.70 10.32
CA ARG A 148 -20.38 -4.29 9.57
C ARG A 148 -20.64 -2.97 8.85
N THR A 149 -19.66 -2.07 8.90
CA THR A 149 -19.72 -0.78 8.20
C THR A 149 -19.16 -0.95 6.80
N PRO A 150 -19.99 -0.84 5.74
CA PRO A 150 -19.49 -0.93 4.38
C PRO A 150 -18.73 0.35 4.01
N LEU A 151 -17.48 0.21 3.61
CA LEU A 151 -16.64 1.30 3.14
C LEU A 151 -16.50 1.26 1.61
N SER A 152 -16.32 2.44 1.01
CA SER A 152 -16.13 2.61 -0.44
C SER A 152 -14.75 3.17 -0.70
N ILE A 153 -13.74 2.30 -0.57
CA ILE A 153 -12.34 2.66 -0.83
C ILE A 153 -11.98 2.30 -2.27
N SER A 154 -11.34 3.21 -3.01
CA SER A 154 -11.06 3.00 -4.43
C SER A 154 -9.60 2.64 -4.77
N THR A 155 -8.62 2.93 -3.91
CA THR A 155 -7.21 2.66 -4.26
C THR A 155 -6.44 1.95 -3.15
N ILE A 156 -6.30 2.51 -1.95
CA ILE A 156 -5.37 1.95 -0.93
C ILE A 156 -6.05 1.86 0.44
N VAL A 157 -5.88 0.72 1.11
CA VAL A 157 -6.09 0.55 2.55
C VAL A 157 -4.73 0.22 3.19
N SER A 158 -4.24 1.10 4.06
CA SER A 158 -2.92 0.97 4.70
C SER A 158 -3.05 0.96 6.23
N LEU A 159 -2.50 -0.07 6.87
CA LEU A 159 -2.53 -0.28 8.31
C LEU A 159 -1.09 -0.34 8.83
N GLU A 160 -0.70 0.59 9.71
CA GLU A 160 0.66 0.71 10.20
C GLU A 160 0.70 0.80 11.72
N CYS A 161 1.60 0.04 12.38
CA CYS A 161 1.75 0.09 13.84
C CYS A 161 0.43 -0.17 14.57
N ILE A 162 -0.22 -1.30 14.26
CA ILE A 162 -1.54 -1.69 14.78
C ILE A 162 -1.42 -2.91 15.70
N SER A 163 -2.21 -2.95 16.78
CA SER A 163 -2.25 -4.11 17.69
C SER A 163 -3.05 -5.26 17.08
N PRO A 164 -2.78 -6.52 17.48
CA PRO A 164 -3.58 -7.66 17.06
C PRO A 164 -5.08 -7.48 17.32
N ALA A 165 -5.43 -7.01 18.52
CA ALA A 165 -6.83 -6.79 18.92
C ALA A 165 -7.53 -5.75 18.03
N PHE A 166 -6.83 -4.66 17.65
CA PHE A 166 -7.40 -3.68 16.72
C PHE A 166 -7.61 -4.30 15.33
N LEU A 167 -6.64 -5.08 14.82
CA LEU A 167 -6.76 -5.67 13.49
C LEU A 167 -7.90 -6.69 13.39
N GLU A 168 -8.09 -7.49 14.44
CA GLU A 168 -9.25 -8.39 14.57
C GLU A 168 -10.57 -7.62 14.57
N TRP A 169 -10.66 -6.57 15.39
CA TRP A 169 -11.80 -5.67 15.40
C TRP A 169 -12.04 -5.04 14.03
N PHE A 170 -10.99 -4.56 13.36
CA PHE A 170 -11.07 -3.94 12.03
C PHE A 170 -11.62 -4.92 10.99
N GLY A 171 -11.14 -6.17 11.01
CA GLY A 171 -11.64 -7.27 10.16
C GLY A 171 -13.11 -7.63 10.42
N ALA A 172 -13.53 -7.56 11.68
CA ALA A 172 -14.90 -7.88 12.09
C ALA A 172 -15.88 -6.71 11.90
N ALA A 173 -15.42 -5.46 12.00
CA ALA A 173 -16.25 -4.25 12.04
C ALA A 173 -16.50 -3.64 10.66
N LEU A 174 -15.60 -3.84 9.70
CA LEU A 174 -15.65 -3.18 8.39
C LEU A 174 -15.92 -4.16 7.28
N ASP A 175 -16.56 -3.73 6.20
CA ASP A 175 -16.81 -4.52 5.00
C ASP A 175 -16.31 -3.79 3.75
N PHE A 176 -15.38 -4.42 3.02
CA PHE A 176 -14.80 -3.91 1.79
C PHE A 176 -15.38 -4.57 0.53
N GLY A 177 -16.44 -5.38 0.65
CA GLY A 177 -17.07 -6.07 -0.47
C GLY A 177 -17.74 -5.17 -1.52
N LYS A 178 -17.86 -3.87 -1.23
CA LYS A 178 -18.32 -2.82 -2.16
C LYS A 178 -17.19 -1.99 -2.78
N CYS A 179 -15.94 -2.23 -2.40
CA CYS A 179 -14.81 -1.52 -2.99
C CYS A 179 -14.63 -1.87 -4.46
N LEU A 180 -14.02 -0.94 -5.21
CA LEU A 180 -13.71 -1.15 -6.61
C LEU A 180 -12.64 -2.25 -6.76
N PRO A 181 -12.63 -2.99 -7.88
CA PRO A 181 -11.53 -3.89 -8.18
C PRO A 181 -10.20 -3.16 -8.22
N GLY A 182 -9.13 -3.83 -7.82
CA GLY A 182 -7.78 -3.27 -7.86
C GLY A 182 -7.40 -2.42 -6.64
N LEU A 183 -7.97 -2.74 -5.47
CA LEU A 183 -7.56 -2.13 -4.21
C LEU A 183 -6.22 -2.69 -3.72
N ASP A 184 -5.31 -1.84 -3.28
CA ASP A 184 -4.07 -2.23 -2.61
C ASP A 184 -4.31 -2.34 -1.09
N LEU A 185 -3.89 -3.47 -0.51
CA LEU A 185 -3.87 -3.67 0.95
C LEU A 185 -2.43 -3.67 1.44
N GLU A 186 -2.11 -2.74 2.32
CA GLU A 186 -0.79 -2.60 2.94
C GLU A 186 -0.91 -2.78 4.46
N ILE A 187 -0.10 -3.67 5.02
CA ILE A 187 -0.01 -3.91 6.46
C ILE A 187 1.47 -3.88 6.84
N PHE A 188 1.80 -2.95 7.72
CA PHE A 188 3.17 -2.63 8.07
C PHE A 188 3.36 -2.58 9.58
N ASP A 189 4.47 -3.14 10.06
CA ASP A 189 4.92 -2.98 11.46
C ASP A 189 3.83 -3.36 12.47
N CYS A 190 3.19 -4.51 12.27
CA CYS A 190 2.10 -4.99 13.11
C CYS A 190 2.54 -6.22 13.91
N GLY A 191 2.23 -6.22 15.21
CA GLY A 191 2.62 -7.27 16.14
C GLY A 191 1.76 -8.53 16.12
N ILE A 192 1.15 -8.87 14.97
CA ILE A 192 0.23 -10.01 14.85
C ILE A 192 0.98 -11.33 14.62
N GLU A 193 0.42 -12.43 15.11
CA GLU A 193 1.00 -13.77 14.92
C GLU A 193 0.41 -14.51 13.70
N SER A 194 -0.77 -14.11 13.23
CA SER A 194 -1.41 -14.67 12.02
C SER A 194 -2.21 -13.60 11.31
N VAL A 195 -2.24 -13.68 9.98
CA VAL A 195 -3.04 -12.81 9.09
C VAL A 195 -4.48 -13.31 8.87
N LYS A 196 -4.91 -14.36 9.56
CA LYS A 196 -6.22 -14.98 9.37
C LYS A 196 -7.40 -14.01 9.59
N CYS A 197 -7.25 -13.03 10.47
CA CYS A 197 -8.28 -12.02 10.74
C CYS A 197 -8.64 -11.17 9.50
N LEU A 198 -7.72 -11.07 8.53
CA LEU A 198 -7.95 -10.33 7.29
C LEU A 198 -8.92 -11.03 6.33
N ASN A 199 -9.10 -12.35 6.45
CA ASN A 199 -10.07 -13.10 5.65
C ASN A 199 -11.51 -12.60 5.88
N GLY A 200 -11.76 -11.95 7.01
CA GLY A 200 -13.05 -11.33 7.32
C GLY A 200 -13.38 -10.14 6.43
N LEU A 201 -12.40 -9.41 5.89
CA LEU A 201 -12.58 -8.08 5.29
C LEU A 201 -13.47 -8.03 4.05
N GLY A 202 -13.70 -9.16 3.39
CA GLY A 202 -14.65 -9.26 2.28
C GLY A 202 -14.14 -8.68 0.96
N PHE A 203 -12.82 -8.53 0.78
CA PHE A 203 -12.25 -8.10 -0.50
C PHE A 203 -12.62 -9.10 -1.61
N LYS A 204 -13.19 -8.58 -2.69
CA LYS A 204 -13.48 -9.38 -3.90
C LYS A 204 -12.27 -9.50 -4.83
N SER A 205 -11.45 -8.45 -4.87
CA SER A 205 -10.28 -8.34 -5.71
C SER A 205 -9.33 -7.32 -5.08
N LEU A 206 -8.06 -7.69 -5.00
CA LEU A 206 -6.96 -6.81 -4.66
C LEU A 206 -6.12 -6.54 -5.91
N SER A 207 -5.46 -5.40 -5.97
CA SER A 207 -4.38 -5.13 -6.91
C SER A 207 -3.08 -5.67 -6.31
N THR A 208 -2.75 -5.21 -5.11
CA THR A 208 -1.54 -5.53 -4.37
C THR A 208 -1.87 -6.04 -2.98
N LEU A 209 -1.11 -7.03 -2.51
CA LEU A 209 -1.03 -7.40 -1.10
C LEU A 209 0.39 -7.11 -0.61
N CYS A 210 0.52 -6.26 0.40
CA CYS A 210 1.79 -5.89 1.00
C CYS A 210 1.78 -6.16 2.50
N LEU A 211 2.58 -7.13 2.92
CA LEU A 211 2.87 -7.46 4.31
C LEU A 211 4.33 -7.15 4.57
N ARG A 212 4.61 -6.25 5.51
CA ARG A 212 5.98 -5.79 5.75
C ARG A 212 6.29 -5.52 7.22
N LYS A 213 7.52 -5.84 7.64
CA LYS A 213 8.00 -5.68 9.04
C LYS A 213 7.06 -6.35 10.04
N MET A 214 6.76 -7.63 9.85
CA MET A 214 5.86 -8.38 10.74
C MET A 214 6.66 -9.45 11.49
N GLU A 215 7.56 -8.99 12.36
CA GLU A 215 8.54 -9.83 13.05
C GLU A 215 7.91 -10.89 13.98
N LYS A 216 6.65 -10.67 14.41
CA LYS A 216 5.89 -11.62 15.24
C LYS A 216 5.01 -12.59 14.44
N LEU A 217 4.93 -12.45 13.10
CA LEU A 217 4.03 -13.23 12.26
C LEU A 217 4.48 -14.69 12.15
N LYS A 218 3.81 -15.62 12.82
CA LYS A 218 4.16 -17.04 12.83
C LYS A 218 3.61 -17.81 11.64
N SER A 219 2.46 -17.41 11.08
CA SER A 219 1.84 -18.09 9.94
C SER A 219 1.23 -17.16 8.90
N LEU A 220 1.37 -17.52 7.61
CA LEU A 220 0.80 -16.84 6.46
C LEU A 220 -0.55 -17.46 6.01
N ASP A 221 -1.57 -17.43 6.89
CA ASP A 221 -2.89 -18.06 6.66
C ASP A 221 -3.90 -17.20 5.86
N CYS A 222 -3.55 -16.77 4.65
CA CYS A 222 -4.39 -15.85 3.86
C CYS A 222 -4.64 -16.26 2.38
N PRO A 223 -5.05 -17.50 2.08
CA PRO A 223 -5.19 -17.98 0.71
C PRO A 223 -6.15 -17.11 -0.13
N ALA A 224 -7.27 -16.69 0.46
CA ALA A 224 -8.27 -15.86 -0.22
C ALA A 224 -7.72 -14.49 -0.68
N LEU A 225 -6.78 -13.91 0.08
CA LEU A 225 -6.19 -12.61 -0.29
C LEU A 225 -5.19 -12.76 -1.45
N ILE A 226 -4.43 -13.85 -1.45
CA ILE A 226 -3.45 -14.12 -2.51
C ILE A 226 -4.15 -14.41 -3.84
N GLU A 227 -5.22 -15.20 -3.80
CA GLU A 227 -6.08 -15.45 -4.95
C GLU A 227 -6.66 -14.15 -5.51
N ALA A 228 -7.06 -13.22 -4.63
CA ALA A 228 -7.67 -11.95 -5.01
C ALA A 228 -6.72 -10.95 -5.73
N CYS A 229 -5.39 -11.11 -5.67
CA CYS A 229 -4.41 -10.15 -6.21
C CYS A 229 -4.33 -10.10 -7.75
N ASN A 230 -5.20 -9.35 -8.43
CA ASN A 230 -5.32 -9.32 -9.89
C ASN A 230 -4.22 -8.55 -10.63
N ASN A 231 -3.54 -7.60 -9.99
CA ASN A 231 -2.44 -6.85 -10.63
C ASN A 231 -1.09 -7.56 -10.55
N ASN A 232 -1.07 -8.77 -9.98
CA ASN A 232 0.11 -9.63 -9.91
C ASN A 232 1.28 -8.93 -9.19
N LEU A 233 0.99 -8.20 -8.11
CA LEU A 233 1.96 -7.58 -7.20
C LEU A 233 1.82 -8.18 -5.80
N LEU A 234 2.93 -8.65 -5.23
CA LEU A 234 2.97 -9.23 -3.89
C LEU A 234 4.22 -8.74 -3.15
N THR A 235 4.05 -8.32 -1.90
CA THR A 235 5.14 -7.96 -1.01
C THR A 235 5.03 -8.75 0.30
N LEU A 236 6.05 -9.55 0.60
CA LEU A 236 6.24 -10.34 1.82
C LEU A 236 7.64 -10.05 2.37
N TRP A 237 7.80 -8.93 3.07
CA TRP A 237 9.11 -8.33 3.30
C TRP A 237 9.44 -8.08 4.78
N SER A 238 10.59 -8.57 5.25
CA SER A 238 10.98 -8.51 6.67
C SER A 238 9.89 -9.13 7.57
N LEU A 239 9.50 -10.36 7.27
CA LEU A 239 8.59 -11.15 8.10
C LEU A 239 9.40 -11.98 9.11
N SER A 240 8.70 -12.66 10.03
CA SER A 240 9.37 -13.50 11.01
C SER A 240 10.10 -14.69 10.35
N ASN A 241 11.07 -15.24 11.07
CA ASN A 241 11.80 -16.42 10.68
C ASN A 241 12.00 -17.33 11.91
N PRO A 242 11.49 -18.57 11.92
CA PRO A 242 10.78 -19.24 10.82
C PRO A 242 9.32 -18.78 10.66
N LEU A 243 8.84 -18.74 9.41
CA LEU A 243 7.43 -18.46 9.06
C LEU A 243 6.76 -19.76 8.58
N GLU A 244 5.63 -20.13 9.18
CA GLU A 244 4.78 -21.20 8.69
C GLU A 244 4.02 -20.75 7.44
N ILE A 245 4.19 -21.49 6.35
CA ILE A 245 3.50 -21.23 5.08
C ILE A 245 2.66 -22.46 4.76
N PRO A 246 1.32 -22.38 4.86
CA PRO A 246 0.46 -23.49 4.47
C PRO A 246 0.69 -23.88 2.99
N GLU A 247 0.64 -25.18 2.68
CA GLU A 247 0.84 -25.68 1.31
C GLU A 247 -0.11 -25.04 0.30
N THR A 248 -1.37 -24.82 0.68
CA THR A 248 -2.36 -24.13 -0.15
C THR A 248 -1.94 -22.71 -0.52
N VAL A 249 -1.27 -22.00 0.40
CA VAL A 249 -0.77 -20.65 0.19
C VAL A 249 0.48 -20.66 -0.68
N ALA A 250 1.41 -21.59 -0.42
CA ALA A 250 2.59 -21.79 -1.26
C ALA A 250 2.21 -22.11 -2.72
N LEU A 251 1.24 -23.00 -2.93
CA LEU A 251 0.70 -23.33 -4.25
C LEU A 251 0.06 -22.11 -4.92
N ALA A 252 -0.78 -21.36 -4.21
CA ALA A 252 -1.43 -20.17 -4.76
C ALA A 252 -0.41 -19.10 -5.21
N ILE A 253 0.70 -18.94 -4.49
CA ILE A 253 1.79 -18.05 -4.87
C ILE A 253 2.54 -18.60 -6.10
N ALA A 254 2.89 -19.88 -6.12
CA ALA A 254 3.70 -20.50 -7.17
C ALA A 254 2.95 -20.67 -8.51
N GLU A 255 1.64 -20.90 -8.49
CA GLU A 255 0.82 -21.07 -9.70
C GLU A 255 0.60 -19.75 -10.46
N LYS A 256 0.71 -18.63 -9.77
CA LYS A 256 0.42 -17.31 -10.31
C LYS A 256 1.64 -16.73 -11.04
N LYS A 257 1.37 -16.00 -12.12
CA LYS A 257 2.39 -15.25 -12.87
C LYS A 257 2.47 -13.82 -12.34
N TRP A 258 3.45 -13.57 -11.48
CA TRP A 258 3.68 -12.26 -10.88
C TRP A 258 4.26 -11.28 -11.91
N LYS A 259 3.75 -10.05 -11.90
CA LYS A 259 4.41 -8.93 -12.57
C LYS A 259 5.61 -8.53 -11.76
N GLU A 260 5.41 -8.38 -10.46
CA GLU A 260 6.46 -8.00 -9.52
C GLU A 260 6.23 -8.65 -8.16
N ILE A 261 7.33 -9.04 -7.52
CA ILE A 261 7.32 -9.63 -6.18
C ILE A 261 8.47 -9.08 -5.35
N ASN A 262 8.14 -8.67 -4.12
CA ASN A 262 9.10 -8.29 -3.10
C ASN A 262 9.03 -9.35 -2.00
N ILE A 263 10.10 -10.09 -1.73
CA ILE A 263 10.01 -11.25 -0.84
C ILE A 263 11.32 -11.52 -0.10
N ASP A 264 11.22 -11.96 1.16
CA ASP A 264 12.37 -12.52 1.87
C ASP A 264 12.84 -13.80 1.19
N LEU A 265 14.14 -13.91 0.89
CA LEU A 265 14.70 -15.02 0.10
C LEU A 265 14.45 -16.38 0.78
N MET A 266 14.43 -16.41 2.12
CA MET A 266 14.00 -17.61 2.85
C MET A 266 12.57 -18.04 2.51
N ILE A 267 11.61 -17.11 2.46
CA ILE A 267 10.20 -17.40 2.17
C ILE A 267 10.09 -17.91 0.74
N TRP A 268 10.79 -17.25 -0.19
CA TRP A 268 10.92 -17.70 -1.59
C TRP A 268 11.41 -19.16 -1.66
N ASN A 269 12.56 -19.45 -1.03
CA ASN A 269 13.14 -20.79 -1.02
C ASN A 269 12.18 -21.82 -0.40
N THR A 270 11.49 -21.45 0.68
CA THR A 270 10.52 -22.33 1.37
C THR A 270 9.35 -22.70 0.46
N ILE A 271 8.75 -21.72 -0.21
CA ILE A 271 7.65 -21.95 -1.17
C ILE A 271 8.13 -22.86 -2.30
N CYS A 272 9.25 -22.51 -2.93
CA CYS A 272 9.81 -23.24 -4.05
C CYS A 272 10.15 -24.70 -3.71
N GLN A 273 10.75 -24.93 -2.54
CA GLN A 273 11.05 -26.28 -2.05
C GLN A 273 9.79 -27.08 -1.72
N MET A 274 8.75 -26.43 -1.20
CA MET A 274 7.48 -27.08 -0.85
C MET A 274 6.72 -27.52 -2.11
N VAL A 275 6.58 -26.62 -3.09
CA VAL A 275 5.81 -26.87 -4.32
C VAL A 275 6.63 -27.56 -5.42
N LYS A 276 7.93 -27.75 -5.22
CA LYS A 276 8.88 -28.35 -6.18
C LYS A 276 8.85 -27.67 -7.55
N ARG A 277 8.61 -26.36 -7.55
CA ARG A 277 8.46 -25.51 -8.74
C ARG A 277 8.81 -24.07 -8.39
N GLU A 278 9.22 -23.31 -9.39
CA GLU A 278 9.49 -21.89 -9.24
C GLU A 278 8.26 -20.99 -9.23
N ILE A 279 8.43 -19.81 -8.62
CA ILE A 279 7.49 -18.70 -8.69
C ILE A 279 7.77 -17.91 -9.97
N SER A 280 6.78 -17.80 -10.85
CA SER A 280 6.95 -17.08 -12.11
C SER A 280 6.86 -15.58 -11.92
N VAL A 281 7.92 -14.84 -12.27
CA VAL A 281 7.99 -13.37 -12.21
C VAL A 281 8.33 -12.83 -13.60
N SER A 282 7.61 -11.82 -14.07
CA SER A 282 7.72 -11.35 -15.46
C SER A 282 8.38 -9.99 -15.65
N LYS A 283 8.49 -9.17 -14.59
CA LYS A 283 9.07 -7.82 -14.68
C LYS A 283 10.16 -7.60 -13.62
N GLU A 284 9.79 -7.56 -12.34
CA GLU A 284 10.69 -7.12 -11.26
C GLU A 284 10.66 -8.11 -10.08
N LEU A 285 11.83 -8.57 -9.66
CA LEU A 285 12.01 -9.44 -8.50
C LEU A 285 12.89 -8.71 -7.48
N PHE A 286 12.37 -8.48 -6.29
CA PHE A 286 13.10 -7.91 -5.18
C PHE A 286 13.25 -8.97 -4.09
N LEU A 287 14.49 -9.27 -3.72
CA LEU A 287 14.84 -10.29 -2.74
C LEU A 287 15.48 -9.62 -1.53
N ASN A 288 14.93 -9.91 -0.35
CA ASN A 288 15.55 -9.53 0.91
C ASN A 288 16.36 -10.70 1.47
N VAL A 289 17.67 -10.53 1.64
CA VAL A 289 18.56 -11.57 2.16
C VAL A 289 18.89 -11.26 3.60
N THR A 290 18.45 -12.10 4.53
CA THR A 290 18.73 -11.94 5.97
C THR A 290 19.93 -12.78 6.42
N SER A 291 20.30 -13.81 5.65
CA SER A 291 21.44 -14.68 5.90
C SER A 291 22.12 -15.10 4.59
N LEU A 292 23.46 -15.09 4.56
CA LEU A 292 24.24 -15.58 3.40
C LEU A 292 23.89 -17.02 3.01
N LYS A 293 23.46 -17.85 3.97
CA LYS A 293 23.06 -19.24 3.72
C LYS A 293 21.85 -19.36 2.80
N GLU A 294 21.01 -18.32 2.73
CA GLU A 294 19.82 -18.30 1.87
C GLU A 294 20.19 -18.25 0.38
N LEU A 295 21.32 -17.62 0.06
CA LEU A 295 21.85 -17.52 -1.32
C LEU A 295 22.47 -18.84 -1.80
N GLY A 296 22.99 -19.66 -0.88
CA GLY A 296 23.55 -20.98 -1.18
C GLY A 296 22.56 -22.14 -1.09
N ALA A 297 21.25 -21.85 -0.94
CA ALA A 297 20.24 -22.90 -0.90
C ALA A 297 20.19 -23.61 -2.27
N ASP A 298 20.42 -24.92 -2.24
CA ASP A 298 20.68 -25.76 -3.40
C ASP A 298 19.55 -25.67 -4.46
N ALA A 299 19.78 -24.86 -5.49
CA ALA A 299 18.84 -24.64 -6.59
C ALA A 299 18.51 -25.95 -7.34
N SER A 300 19.37 -26.96 -7.21
CA SER A 300 19.16 -28.29 -7.82
C SER A 300 17.92 -29.05 -7.31
N GLN A 301 17.33 -28.63 -6.19
CA GLN A 301 16.21 -29.34 -5.55
C GLN A 301 14.83 -29.06 -6.16
N TRP A 302 14.72 -28.12 -7.09
CA TRP A 302 13.49 -27.73 -7.75
C TRP A 302 13.78 -27.59 -9.25
N LYS A 303 12.82 -27.96 -10.11
CA LYS A 303 13.03 -27.86 -11.55
C LYS A 303 13.18 -26.38 -11.89
N THR A 304 14.34 -26.01 -12.42
CA THR A 304 14.57 -24.69 -12.97
C THR A 304 13.60 -24.48 -14.12
N GLY A 305 12.55 -23.71 -13.85
CA GLY A 305 11.89 -22.96 -14.89
C GLY A 305 12.72 -21.71 -15.15
N ASP A 306 12.33 -20.91 -16.14
CA ASP A 306 13.00 -19.64 -16.34
C ASP A 306 12.25 -18.59 -15.49
N ILE A 307 12.86 -18.13 -14.39
CA ILE A 307 12.44 -16.86 -13.75
C ILE A 307 12.59 -15.78 -14.81
N GLY A 308 11.46 -15.35 -15.37
CA GLY A 308 11.39 -14.38 -16.47
C GLY A 308 11.60 -12.92 -16.05
N ALA A 309 12.15 -12.65 -14.87
CA ALA A 309 12.31 -11.31 -14.34
C ALA A 309 13.33 -10.52 -15.19
N LYS A 310 12.98 -9.29 -15.56
CA LYS A 310 13.86 -8.39 -16.32
C LYS A 310 14.74 -7.55 -15.42
N SER A 311 14.29 -7.28 -14.21
CA SER A 311 15.03 -6.57 -13.17
C SER A 311 15.06 -7.43 -11.91
N VAL A 312 16.24 -7.62 -11.34
CA VAL A 312 16.42 -8.28 -10.05
C VAL A 312 17.12 -7.31 -9.11
N GLU A 313 16.55 -7.11 -7.93
CA GLU A 313 17.17 -6.35 -6.85
C GLU A 313 17.37 -7.25 -5.64
N ILE A 314 18.59 -7.33 -5.14
CA ILE A 314 18.95 -8.13 -3.97
C ILE A 314 19.40 -7.18 -2.87
N TYR A 315 18.68 -7.21 -1.76
CA TYR A 315 18.90 -6.37 -0.59
C TYR A 315 19.65 -7.16 0.48
N ASP A 316 20.80 -6.64 0.89
CA ASP A 316 21.55 -7.14 2.02
C ASP A 316 20.98 -6.57 3.32
N SER A 317 20.23 -7.42 4.03
CA SER A 317 19.68 -7.17 5.36
C SER A 317 20.33 -8.03 6.43
N THR A 318 21.50 -8.61 6.14
CA THR A 318 22.31 -9.29 7.15
C THR A 318 22.75 -8.28 8.22
N GLU A 319 22.97 -8.76 9.45
CA GLU A 319 23.43 -7.94 10.58
C GLU A 319 24.83 -7.33 10.37
N GLU A 320 25.53 -7.70 9.28
CA GLU A 320 26.83 -7.15 8.97
C GLU A 320 26.75 -5.63 8.69
N THR A 321 27.76 -4.89 9.15
CA THR A 321 27.84 -3.43 8.97
C THR A 321 28.40 -3.00 7.62
N LEU A 322 28.95 -3.96 6.85
CA LEU A 322 29.54 -3.75 5.54
C LEU A 322 28.85 -4.64 4.51
N LEU A 323 28.64 -4.14 3.30
CA LEU A 323 28.33 -4.96 2.14
C LEU A 323 29.63 -5.61 1.66
N ARG A 324 29.84 -6.88 2.04
CA ARG A 324 31.07 -7.63 1.74
C ARG A 324 31.12 -8.17 0.33
N LYS A 325 32.33 -8.42 -0.17
CA LYS A 325 32.57 -9.09 -1.45
C LYS A 325 31.85 -10.44 -1.55
N GLU A 326 31.92 -11.24 -0.49
CA GLU A 326 31.28 -12.56 -0.40
C GLU A 326 29.76 -12.51 -0.65
N PHE A 327 29.07 -11.51 -0.10
CA PHE A 327 27.64 -11.31 -0.35
C PHE A 327 27.37 -11.07 -1.83
N VAL A 328 28.16 -10.19 -2.46
CA VAL A 328 28.00 -9.82 -3.87
C VAL A 328 28.24 -11.03 -4.78
N GLU A 329 29.28 -11.82 -4.50
CA GLU A 329 29.59 -13.05 -5.25
C GLU A 329 28.44 -14.05 -5.16
N LEU A 330 27.93 -14.33 -3.95
CA LEU A 330 26.81 -15.24 -3.74
C LEU A 330 25.50 -14.73 -4.36
N ALA A 331 25.23 -13.42 -4.27
CA ALA A 331 24.06 -12.81 -4.89
C ALA A 331 24.09 -12.94 -6.42
N MET A 332 25.26 -12.73 -7.04
CA MET A 332 25.43 -12.90 -8.47
C MET A 332 25.36 -14.35 -8.91
N GLN A 333 25.95 -15.26 -8.14
CA GLN A 333 25.82 -16.70 -8.37
C GLN A 333 24.35 -17.12 -8.36
N TRP A 334 23.58 -16.64 -7.38
CA TRP A 334 22.14 -16.90 -7.31
C TRP A 334 21.41 -16.40 -8.56
N VAL A 335 21.69 -15.17 -9.01
CA VAL A 335 21.08 -14.62 -10.24
C VAL A 335 21.42 -15.47 -11.46
N TYR A 336 22.69 -15.86 -11.60
CA TYR A 336 23.16 -16.70 -12.70
C TYR A 336 22.42 -18.05 -12.78
N GLU A 337 22.26 -18.70 -11.63
CA GLU A 337 21.65 -20.03 -11.56
C GLU A 337 20.12 -20.01 -11.76
N ASN A 338 19.46 -18.88 -11.47
CA ASN A 338 18.01 -18.83 -11.35
C ASN A 338 17.32 -17.91 -12.37
N VAL A 339 18.02 -16.95 -13.00
CA VAL A 339 17.37 -15.90 -13.81
C VAL A 339 18.01 -15.74 -15.19
N GLU A 340 17.49 -16.46 -16.18
CA GLU A 340 18.03 -16.46 -17.55
C GLU A 340 17.90 -15.12 -18.28
N THR A 341 16.78 -14.41 -18.06
CA THR A 341 16.40 -13.27 -18.91
C THR A 341 16.65 -11.89 -18.29
N VAL A 342 17.48 -11.84 -17.24
CA VAL A 342 17.76 -10.62 -16.49
C VAL A 342 18.47 -9.58 -17.36
N VAL A 343 18.00 -8.35 -17.28
CA VAL A 343 18.58 -7.18 -17.98
C VAL A 343 19.24 -6.22 -16.98
N LYS A 344 18.71 -6.16 -15.75
CA LYS A 344 19.18 -5.29 -14.69
C LYS A 344 19.34 -6.06 -13.40
N VAL A 345 20.50 -5.92 -12.75
CA VAL A 345 20.77 -6.45 -11.42
C VAL A 345 21.23 -5.31 -10.53
N HIS A 346 20.54 -5.12 -9.40
CA HIS A 346 20.97 -4.22 -8.35
C HIS A 346 21.25 -5.01 -7.06
N ILE A 347 22.41 -4.79 -6.45
CA ILE A 347 22.77 -5.35 -5.15
C ILE A 347 22.96 -4.17 -4.20
N LEU A 348 22.08 -4.06 -3.21
CA LEU A 348 21.95 -2.87 -2.37
C LEU A 348 21.98 -3.24 -0.89
N PRO A 349 22.60 -2.45 -0.02
CA PRO A 349 22.32 -2.57 1.41
C PRO A 349 20.90 -2.09 1.70
N LEU A 350 20.14 -2.80 2.55
CA LEU A 350 18.84 -2.28 3.03
C LEU A 350 19.03 -1.14 4.04
N LEU A 351 20.03 -1.25 4.90
CA LEU A 351 20.33 -0.26 5.94
C LEU A 351 21.14 0.90 5.35
N ILE A 352 20.60 2.12 5.46
CA ILE A 352 21.21 3.36 4.92
C ILE A 352 22.64 3.60 5.43
N HIS A 353 22.99 3.05 6.60
CA HIS A 353 24.30 3.22 7.22
C HIS A 353 25.30 2.10 6.91
N LYS A 354 24.90 1.07 6.16
CA LYS A 354 25.78 -0.04 5.78
C LYS A 354 26.75 0.44 4.71
N GLN A 355 28.04 0.43 5.04
CA GLN A 355 29.08 0.93 4.13
C GLN A 355 29.46 -0.15 3.10
N THR A 356 29.98 0.25 1.95
CA THR A 356 30.59 -0.70 1.01
C THR A 356 31.95 -1.14 1.52
N ASP A 357 32.27 -2.42 1.42
CA ASP A 357 33.63 -2.92 1.64
C ASP A 357 34.62 -2.18 0.70
N PRO A 358 35.71 -1.57 1.22
CA PRO A 358 36.73 -0.91 0.41
C PRO A 358 37.28 -1.78 -0.74
N GLU A 359 37.29 -3.11 -0.60
CA GLU A 359 37.71 -4.00 -1.68
C GLU A 359 36.81 -3.92 -2.91
N LEU A 360 35.50 -3.79 -2.71
CA LEU A 360 34.52 -3.56 -3.76
C LEU A 360 34.67 -2.16 -4.38
N GLU A 361 35.32 -1.24 -3.66
CA GLU A 361 35.55 0.12 -4.16
C GLU A 361 36.75 0.24 -5.08
N ILE A 362 37.80 -0.55 -4.84
CA ILE A 362 39.11 -0.45 -5.49
C ILE A 362 39.20 -1.31 -6.75
N LYS A 363 38.63 -2.53 -6.73
CA LYS A 363 38.73 -3.49 -7.82
C LYS A 363 37.67 -3.24 -8.91
N ARG A 364 37.97 -3.60 -10.16
CA ARG A 364 36.95 -3.61 -11.21
C ARG A 364 36.00 -4.77 -10.94
N LEU A 365 34.71 -4.57 -11.19
CA LEU A 365 33.69 -5.63 -10.99
C LEU A 365 33.97 -6.88 -11.84
N GLU A 366 34.56 -6.70 -13.03
CA GLU A 366 34.99 -7.81 -13.91
C GLU A 366 36.02 -8.72 -13.23
N ASP A 367 36.88 -8.17 -12.38
CA ASP A 367 37.90 -8.94 -11.65
C ASP A 367 37.28 -9.72 -10.48
N ILE A 368 36.08 -9.32 -10.04
CA ILE A 368 35.37 -9.88 -8.89
C ILE A 368 34.36 -10.95 -9.35
N LEU A 369 33.76 -10.77 -10.52
CA LEU A 369 32.62 -11.55 -11.00
C LEU A 369 32.87 -12.05 -12.44
N PRO A 370 33.75 -13.04 -12.63
CA PRO A 370 34.01 -13.60 -13.97
C PRO A 370 32.75 -14.20 -14.61
N GLU A 371 31.75 -14.57 -13.80
CA GLU A 371 30.49 -15.16 -14.26
C GLU A 371 29.57 -14.18 -15.00
N ILE A 372 29.84 -12.86 -14.98
CA ILE A 372 29.02 -11.85 -15.70
C ILE A 372 28.88 -12.19 -17.19
N ALA A 373 29.92 -12.77 -17.81
CA ALA A 373 29.90 -13.19 -19.22
C ALA A 373 28.81 -14.24 -19.52
N SER A 374 28.30 -14.91 -18.49
CA SER A 374 27.26 -15.96 -18.59
C SER A 374 25.85 -15.39 -18.58
N LEU A 375 25.68 -14.07 -18.37
CA LEU A 375 24.41 -13.36 -18.44
C LEU A 375 24.37 -12.48 -19.70
N PRO A 376 24.13 -13.05 -20.89
CA PRO A 376 24.29 -12.33 -22.17
C PRO A 376 23.31 -11.16 -22.35
N ASN A 377 22.23 -11.12 -21.56
CA ASN A 377 21.21 -10.08 -21.61
C ASN A 377 21.44 -8.97 -20.57
N LEU A 378 22.42 -9.10 -19.67
CA LEU A 378 22.66 -8.14 -18.60
C LEU A 378 23.22 -6.84 -19.19
N VAL A 379 22.49 -5.74 -19.00
CA VAL A 379 22.85 -4.38 -19.47
C VAL A 379 23.24 -3.47 -18.30
N VAL A 380 22.70 -3.71 -17.11
CA VAL A 380 22.94 -2.87 -15.94
C VAL A 380 23.27 -3.73 -14.74
N LEU A 381 24.45 -3.51 -14.15
CA LEU A 381 24.83 -4.02 -12.84
C LEU A 381 25.13 -2.84 -11.91
N LYS A 382 24.41 -2.75 -10.79
CA LYS A 382 24.65 -1.74 -9.75
C LYS A 382 24.94 -2.39 -8.41
N ILE A 383 25.93 -1.87 -7.70
CA ILE A 383 26.27 -2.27 -6.34
C ILE A 383 26.37 -1.00 -5.47
N ASN A 384 25.57 -0.92 -4.41
CA ASN A 384 25.50 0.21 -3.45
C ASN A 384 25.57 1.62 -4.09
N GLN A 385 24.68 1.92 -5.04
CA GLN A 385 24.58 3.17 -5.81
C GLN A 385 25.61 3.42 -6.92
N ARG A 386 26.67 2.62 -7.08
CA ARG A 386 27.55 2.73 -8.25
C ARG A 386 26.85 2.17 -9.48
N VAL A 387 26.75 2.98 -10.54
CA VAL A 387 26.17 2.57 -11.83
C VAL A 387 27.28 2.16 -12.79
N ARG A 388 27.28 0.91 -13.26
CA ARG A 388 27.98 0.51 -14.48
C ARG A 388 26.98 -0.02 -15.50
N VAL A 389 27.10 0.47 -16.73
CA VAL A 389 26.43 -0.07 -17.91
C VAL A 389 27.37 -1.17 -18.43
N SER A 390 26.92 -2.42 -18.45
CA SER A 390 27.68 -3.47 -19.14
C SER A 390 27.58 -3.19 -20.63
N SER A 391 28.75 -3.08 -21.27
CA SER A 391 28.92 -2.82 -22.70
C SER A 391 28.73 -4.07 -23.53
#